data_AF-A0A838FZ66-F1
#
_entry.id   AF-A0A838FZ66-F1
#
_cell.length_a   1.000
_cell.length_b   1.000
_cell.length_c   1.000
_cell.angle_alpha   90.00
_cell.angle_beta   90.00
_cell.angle_gamma   90.00
#
_symmetry.space_group_name_H-M   'P 1'
#
loop_
_entity.id
_entity.type
_entity.pdbx_description
1 polymer ?
#
loop_
_entity_poly.entity_id
_entity_poly.type
_entity_poly.pdbx_seq_one_letter_code
_entity_poly.pdbx_strand_id
1 'polypeptide(L)'
;MARTPYLWDAAMYARPGKRATLARADSGIVIDGFLRSGNTFSVAAFAISNGPDIHVGRHLHGAPHILRAVRLRLPTVVLIRRPGDAASSYLVRRPTLTPDDALLEYLDFYRTAWRVRDGFVVGLFEDVVTNFGGVIETVNERFGTSFAPYRPTQENEAAAFELVEEMNRLECRGEVIETHVGRPSAHREQRKAEIRKLMQRPRTLQRLQQADDLFAQYADRATTSMSQS
;
A
#
# COMPACT_ATOMS: atom_id res chain seq x y z
N MET A 1 15.56 10.49 4.66
CA MET A 1 15.80 10.83 3.23
C MET A 1 14.63 11.52 2.53
N ALA A 2 13.47 11.72 3.18
CA ALA A 2 12.34 12.48 2.61
C ALA A 2 12.65 13.96 2.31
N ARG A 3 13.77 14.50 2.81
CA ARG A 3 14.19 15.91 2.63
C ARG A 3 14.85 16.20 1.28
N THR A 4 15.20 15.17 0.49
CA THR A 4 15.85 15.32 -0.82
C THR A 4 15.30 14.28 -1.80
N PRO A 5 14.10 14.50 -2.38
CA PRO A 5 13.40 13.51 -3.21
C PRO A 5 14.25 12.98 -4.37
N TYR A 6 15.07 13.85 -4.98
CA TYR A 6 15.95 13.48 -6.10
C TYR A 6 17.11 12.54 -5.72
N LEU A 7 17.64 12.64 -4.49
CA LEU A 7 18.67 11.70 -4.02
C LEU A 7 18.09 10.31 -3.76
N TRP A 8 16.84 10.23 -3.30
CA TRP A 8 16.15 8.96 -3.14
C TRP A 8 15.87 8.31 -4.49
N ASP A 9 15.44 9.10 -5.48
CA ASP A 9 15.23 8.62 -6.86
C ASP A 9 16.51 8.01 -7.44
N ALA A 10 17.64 8.71 -7.33
CA ALA A 10 18.95 8.23 -7.79
C ALA A 10 19.36 6.93 -7.09
N ALA A 11 19.16 6.84 -5.77
CA ALA A 11 19.47 5.64 -5.00
C ALA A 11 18.61 4.43 -5.40
N MET A 12 17.33 4.63 -5.74
CA MET A 12 16.47 3.56 -6.24
C MET A 12 16.84 3.15 -7.67
N TYR A 13 17.17 4.12 -8.52
CA TYR A 13 17.57 3.86 -9.91
C TYR A 13 18.86 3.04 -10.01
N ALA A 14 19.81 3.26 -9.09
CA ALA A 14 21.06 2.52 -9.02
C ALA A 14 20.91 1.05 -8.55
N ARG A 15 19.73 0.65 -8.05
CA ARG A 15 19.48 -0.70 -7.53
C ARG A 15 18.56 -1.46 -8.51
N PRO A 16 19.07 -2.42 -9.32
CA PRO A 16 18.30 -3.04 -10.41
C PRO A 16 16.91 -3.55 -9.99
N GLY A 17 16.82 -4.28 -8.88
CA GLY A 17 15.54 -4.79 -8.37
C GLY A 17 14.55 -3.71 -7.91
N LYS A 18 15.03 -2.55 -7.46
CA LYS A 18 14.18 -1.41 -7.08
C LYS A 18 13.84 -0.52 -8.28
N ARG A 19 14.73 -0.40 -9.26
CA ARG A 19 14.47 0.27 -10.54
C ARG A 19 13.32 -0.38 -11.30
N ALA A 20 13.19 -1.71 -11.22
CA ALA A 20 12.10 -2.45 -11.84
C ALA A 20 10.72 -1.92 -11.42
N THR A 21 10.54 -1.61 -10.13
CA THR A 21 9.25 -1.20 -9.55
C THR A 21 9.15 0.30 -9.25
N LEU A 22 10.20 1.08 -9.52
CA LEU A 22 10.22 2.53 -9.39
C LEU A 22 9.33 3.18 -10.45
N ALA A 23 8.53 4.17 -10.05
CA ALA A 23 7.77 5.03 -10.96
C ALA A 23 8.65 5.69 -12.02
N ARG A 24 8.19 5.69 -13.26
CA ARG A 24 8.88 6.17 -14.45
C ARG A 24 7.92 7.00 -15.29
N ALA A 25 8.44 7.77 -16.25
CA ALA A 25 7.60 8.59 -17.11
C ALA A 25 6.63 7.75 -17.98
N ASP A 26 6.98 6.48 -18.24
CA ASP A 26 6.18 5.50 -18.98
C ASP A 26 5.39 4.54 -18.08
N SER A 27 5.39 4.74 -16.75
CA SER A 27 4.53 3.97 -15.86
C SER A 27 3.07 4.26 -16.17
N GLY A 28 2.24 3.22 -16.34
CA GLY A 28 0.80 3.40 -16.50
C GLY A 28 0.13 3.89 -15.21
N ILE A 29 0.54 3.33 -14.08
CA ILE A 29 -0.01 3.67 -12.76
C ILE A 29 1.01 3.42 -11.65
N VAL A 30 0.88 4.15 -10.54
CA VAL A 30 1.59 3.88 -9.29
C VAL A 30 0.60 3.44 -8.23
N ILE A 31 0.83 2.28 -7.63
CA ILE A 31 0.01 1.73 -6.55
C ILE A 31 0.95 1.39 -5.39
N ASP A 32 0.90 2.19 -4.33
CA ASP A 32 1.76 1.98 -3.17
C ASP A 32 1.10 2.55 -1.90
N GLY A 33 1.61 2.15 -0.75
CA GLY A 33 1.07 2.47 0.54
C GLY A 33 1.96 1.93 1.64
N PHE A 34 1.61 2.21 2.90
CA PHE A 34 2.30 1.57 4.01
C PHE A 34 2.15 0.05 3.92
N LEU A 35 3.14 -0.69 4.41
CA LEU A 35 3.14 -2.15 4.39
C LEU A 35 1.83 -2.70 4.96
N ARG A 36 1.35 -3.81 4.38
CA ARG A 36 0.14 -4.51 4.82
C ARG A 36 -1.18 -3.75 4.63
N SER A 37 -1.20 -2.78 3.71
CA SER A 37 -2.40 -2.02 3.30
C SER A 37 -2.99 -2.47 1.96
N GLY A 38 -2.79 -3.73 1.55
CA GLY A 38 -3.37 -4.26 0.31
C GLY A 38 -2.48 -4.17 -0.94
N ASN A 39 -1.25 -3.64 -0.82
CA ASN A 39 -0.34 -3.38 -1.95
C ASN A 39 -0.23 -4.51 -2.99
N THR A 40 0.14 -5.72 -2.55
CA THR A 40 0.33 -6.86 -3.46
C THR A 40 -0.97 -7.28 -4.15
N PHE A 41 -2.10 -7.26 -3.41
CA PHE A 41 -3.41 -7.58 -3.98
C PHE A 41 -3.82 -6.55 -5.04
N SER A 42 -3.68 -5.24 -4.76
CA SER A 42 -4.04 -4.20 -5.72
C SER A 42 -3.25 -4.29 -7.02
N VAL A 43 -1.95 -4.60 -6.94
CA VAL A 43 -1.14 -4.80 -8.14
C VAL A 43 -1.57 -6.05 -8.90
N ALA A 44 -1.84 -7.15 -8.20
CA ALA A 44 -2.32 -8.38 -8.82
C ALA A 44 -3.67 -8.19 -9.52
N ALA A 45 -4.63 -7.59 -8.82
CA ALA A 45 -5.95 -7.27 -9.35
C ALA A 45 -5.87 -6.36 -10.58
N PHE A 46 -5.02 -5.33 -10.53
CA PHE A 46 -4.79 -4.45 -11.69
C PHE A 46 -4.22 -5.23 -12.89
N ALA A 47 -3.20 -6.07 -12.67
CA ALA A 47 -2.55 -6.84 -13.72
C ALA A 47 -3.49 -7.89 -14.35
N ILE A 48 -4.37 -8.50 -13.56
CA ILE A 48 -5.38 -9.44 -14.06
C ILE A 48 -6.34 -8.75 -15.04
N SER A 49 -6.75 -7.51 -14.73
CA SER A 49 -7.71 -6.80 -15.57
C SER A 49 -7.09 -6.05 -16.75
N ASN A 50 -5.83 -5.65 -16.66
CA ASN A 50 -5.18 -4.78 -17.64
C ASN A 50 -3.98 -5.42 -18.36
N GLY A 51 -3.62 -6.65 -18.00
CA GLY A 51 -2.47 -7.37 -18.53
C GLY A 51 -1.13 -7.01 -17.85
N PRO A 52 -0.08 -7.82 -18.10
CA PRO A 52 1.22 -7.66 -17.44
C PRO A 52 2.13 -6.59 -18.10
N ASP A 53 1.79 -6.11 -19.29
CA ASP A 53 2.64 -5.22 -20.09
C ASP A 53 2.63 -3.77 -19.58
N ILE A 54 1.59 -3.38 -18.84
CA ILE A 54 1.52 -2.05 -18.23
C ILE A 54 2.48 -2.00 -17.05
N HIS A 55 3.46 -1.09 -17.15
CA HIS A 55 4.38 -0.87 -16.04
C HIS A 55 3.64 -0.25 -14.84
N VAL A 56 3.74 -0.92 -13.69
CA VAL A 56 3.19 -0.46 -12.40
C VAL A 56 4.31 -0.07 -11.45
N GLY A 57 4.33 1.19 -11.02
CA GLY A 57 5.18 1.64 -9.91
C GLY A 57 4.65 1.07 -8.59
N ARG A 58 5.45 0.30 -7.85
CA ARG A 58 4.99 -0.45 -6.66
C ARG A 58 6.11 -0.83 -5.67
N HIS A 59 5.71 -1.33 -4.48
CA HIS A 59 6.55 -2.07 -3.53
C HIS A 59 7.85 -1.38 -3.11
N LEU A 60 7.86 -0.04 -3.09
CA LEU A 60 8.94 0.74 -2.48
C LEU A 60 8.56 1.22 -1.08
N HIS A 61 7.26 1.32 -0.78
CA HIS A 61 6.70 1.58 0.56
C HIS A 61 7.27 2.82 1.26
N GLY A 62 7.80 3.76 0.48
CA GLY A 62 8.35 5.01 0.96
C GLY A 62 7.60 6.17 0.34
N ALA A 63 7.22 7.15 1.14
CA ALA A 63 6.55 8.36 0.64
C ALA A 63 7.29 9.10 -0.49
N PRO A 64 8.64 9.10 -0.59
CA PRO A 64 9.32 9.65 -1.76
C PRO A 64 8.86 9.03 -3.09
N HIS A 65 8.39 7.78 -3.10
CA HIS A 65 7.82 7.16 -4.29
C HIS A 65 6.54 7.86 -4.74
N ILE A 66 5.65 8.19 -3.79
CA ILE A 66 4.43 8.96 -4.06
C ILE A 66 4.77 10.36 -4.52
N LEU A 67 5.73 11.03 -3.85
CA LEU A 67 6.21 12.36 -4.28
C LEU A 67 6.77 12.33 -5.71
N ARG A 68 7.46 11.25 -6.09
CA ARG A 68 7.95 11.05 -7.46
C ARG A 68 6.79 10.85 -8.44
N ALA A 69 5.83 10.00 -8.13
CA ALA A 69 4.68 9.72 -8.98
C ALA A 69 3.88 10.99 -9.30
N VAL A 70 3.60 11.79 -8.27
CA VAL A 70 2.88 13.07 -8.43
C VAL A 70 3.71 14.08 -9.24
N ARG A 71 5.03 14.17 -9.02
CA ARG A 71 5.92 15.04 -9.84
C ARG A 71 5.91 14.65 -11.31
N LEU A 72 5.80 13.36 -11.60
CA LEU A 72 5.70 12.82 -12.97
C LEU A 72 4.27 12.89 -13.53
N ARG A 73 3.29 13.37 -12.75
CA ARG A 73 1.87 13.45 -13.12
C ARG A 73 1.27 12.10 -13.51
N LEU A 74 1.71 11.04 -12.85
CA LEU A 74 1.23 9.69 -13.11
C LEU A 74 -0.11 9.42 -12.38
N PRO A 75 -1.01 8.61 -12.96
CA PRO A 75 -2.10 8.00 -12.22
C PRO A 75 -1.55 7.31 -10.97
N THR A 76 -2.03 7.73 -9.79
CA THR A 76 -1.46 7.30 -8.51
C THR A 76 -2.55 6.92 -7.52
N VAL A 77 -2.43 5.75 -6.91
CA VAL A 77 -3.26 5.24 -5.82
C VAL A 77 -2.40 5.11 -4.57
N VAL A 78 -2.77 5.84 -3.51
CA VAL A 78 -2.19 5.69 -2.18
C VAL A 78 -3.10 4.78 -1.37
N LEU A 79 -2.63 3.57 -1.10
CA LEU A 79 -3.36 2.59 -0.30
C LEU A 79 -3.18 2.89 1.18
N ILE A 80 -4.27 2.83 1.94
CA ILE A 80 -4.23 3.06 3.39
C ILE A 80 -5.14 2.09 4.13
N ARG A 81 -4.70 1.68 5.33
CA ARG A 81 -5.42 0.78 6.23
C ARG A 81 -5.41 1.38 7.64
N ARG A 82 -6.41 1.02 8.46
CA ARG A 82 -6.40 1.31 9.90
C ARG A 82 -5.03 1.00 10.51
N PRO A 83 -4.42 1.96 11.22
CA PRO A 83 -3.01 1.88 11.62
C PRO A 83 -2.72 0.71 12.54
N GLY A 84 -3.60 0.43 13.52
CA GLY A 84 -3.46 -0.70 14.43
C GLY A 84 -3.39 -2.05 13.70
N ASP A 85 -4.20 -2.25 12.67
CA ASP A 85 -4.23 -3.50 11.90
C ASP A 85 -3.05 -3.61 10.92
N ALA A 86 -2.67 -2.51 10.27
CA ALA A 86 -1.52 -2.47 9.39
C ALA A 86 -0.22 -2.74 10.17
N ALA A 87 0.00 -2.01 11.27
CA ALA A 87 1.16 -2.16 12.14
C ALA A 87 1.20 -3.55 12.79
N SER A 88 0.08 -4.08 13.29
CA SER A 88 0.04 -5.43 13.86
C SER A 88 0.37 -6.49 12.81
N SER A 89 -0.16 -6.37 11.58
CA SER A 89 0.21 -7.31 10.52
C SER A 89 1.66 -7.15 10.06
N TYR A 90 2.24 -5.96 10.15
CA TYR A 90 3.62 -5.69 9.75
C TYR A 90 4.60 -6.31 10.74
N LEU A 91 4.36 -6.11 12.04
CA LEU A 91 5.20 -6.59 13.13
C LEU A 91 5.22 -8.12 13.26
N VAL A 92 4.15 -8.82 12.85
CA VAL A 92 4.19 -10.29 12.70
C VAL A 92 5.32 -10.74 11.79
N ARG A 93 5.63 -9.98 10.72
CA ARG A 93 6.69 -10.30 9.74
C ARG A 93 8.04 -9.62 10.08
N ARG A 94 8.06 -8.74 11.07
CA ARG A 94 9.24 -7.99 11.53
C ARG A 94 9.28 -7.98 13.06
N PRO A 95 9.48 -9.15 13.70
CA PRO A 95 9.42 -9.26 15.16
C PRO A 95 10.54 -8.51 15.89
N THR A 96 11.56 -8.05 15.16
CA THR A 96 12.65 -7.22 15.69
C THR A 96 12.28 -5.75 15.88
N LEU A 97 11.15 -5.30 15.32
CA LEU A 97 10.65 -3.93 15.43
C LEU A 97 9.63 -3.82 16.56
N THR A 98 9.47 -2.60 17.09
CA THR A 98 8.46 -2.30 18.11
C THR A 98 7.20 -1.68 17.51
N PRO A 99 6.08 -1.69 18.25
CA PRO A 99 4.90 -0.88 17.90
C PRO A 99 5.18 0.62 17.70
N ASP A 100 6.11 1.22 18.46
CA ASP A 100 6.49 2.63 18.29
C ASP A 100 7.12 2.85 16.92
N ASP A 101 8.02 1.95 16.50
CA ASP A 101 8.70 2.01 15.19
C ASP A 101 7.70 1.88 14.04
N ALA A 102 6.80 0.90 14.11
CA ALA A 102 5.79 0.68 13.07
C ALA A 102 4.85 1.90 12.91
N LEU A 103 4.40 2.49 14.03
CA LEU A 103 3.53 3.67 14.00
C LEU A 103 4.29 4.93 13.56
N LEU A 104 5.56 5.06 13.92
CA LEU A 104 6.44 6.11 13.42
C LEU A 104 6.58 6.05 11.90
N GLU A 105 6.88 4.87 11.35
CA GLU A 105 6.99 4.66 9.90
C GLU A 105 5.66 4.94 9.19
N TYR A 106 4.53 4.50 9.76
CA TYR A 106 3.19 4.79 9.25
C TYR A 106 2.96 6.31 9.18
N LEU A 107 3.20 7.02 10.29
CA LEU A 107 3.03 8.47 10.37
C LEU A 107 3.96 9.20 9.39
N ASP A 108 5.24 8.81 9.29
CA ASP A 108 6.19 9.42 8.36
C ASP A 108 5.75 9.27 6.90
N PHE A 109 5.30 8.07 6.52
CA PHE A 109 4.80 7.79 5.19
C PHE A 109 3.59 8.69 4.85
N TYR A 110 2.52 8.61 5.65
CA TYR A 110 1.27 9.29 5.30
C TYR A 110 1.32 10.79 5.52
N ARG A 111 2.06 11.32 6.52
CA ARG A 111 2.25 12.78 6.65
C ARG A 111 3.04 13.35 5.47
N THR A 112 4.03 12.61 4.98
CA THR A 112 4.81 13.05 3.82
C THR A 112 3.98 12.99 2.54
N ALA A 113 3.25 11.90 2.30
CA ALA A 113 2.35 11.77 1.14
C ALA A 113 1.23 12.82 1.17
N TRP A 114 0.69 13.17 2.35
CA TRP A 114 -0.41 14.13 2.49
C TRP A 114 -0.10 15.52 1.91
N ARG A 115 1.17 15.90 1.85
CA ARG A 115 1.61 17.16 1.23
C ARG A 115 1.27 17.25 -0.26
N VAL A 116 1.12 16.12 -0.92
CA VAL A 116 0.76 16.01 -2.34
C VAL A 116 -0.58 15.29 -2.54
N ARG A 117 -1.47 15.33 -1.54
CA ARG A 117 -2.78 14.64 -1.54
C ARG A 117 -3.66 14.91 -2.76
N ASP A 118 -3.47 16.06 -3.41
CA ASP A 118 -4.20 16.43 -4.64
C ASP A 118 -3.69 15.73 -5.90
N GLY A 119 -2.57 15.01 -5.81
CA GLY A 119 -1.98 14.25 -6.91
C GLY A 119 -2.30 12.76 -6.92
N PHE A 120 -3.16 12.24 -6.04
CA PHE A 120 -3.48 10.81 -5.98
C PHE A 120 -4.91 10.53 -5.53
N VAL A 121 -5.37 9.30 -5.83
CA VAL A 121 -6.59 8.69 -5.29
C VAL A 121 -6.23 7.90 -4.02
N VAL A 122 -7.12 7.92 -3.03
CA VAL A 122 -6.97 7.13 -1.81
C VAL A 122 -7.70 5.80 -1.99
N GLY A 123 -7.00 4.69 -1.80
CA GLY A 123 -7.60 3.35 -1.74
C GLY A 123 -7.68 2.88 -0.29
N LEU A 124 -8.87 2.88 0.30
CA LEU A 124 -9.07 2.29 1.63
C LEU A 124 -8.93 0.77 1.53
N PHE A 125 -8.27 0.17 2.52
CA PHE A 125 -8.01 -1.26 2.52
C PHE A 125 -9.29 -2.09 2.36
N GLU A 126 -10.37 -1.67 3.03
CA GLU A 126 -11.69 -2.27 2.94
C GLU A 126 -12.20 -2.26 1.50
N ASP A 127 -12.22 -1.09 0.85
CA ASP A 127 -12.62 -0.96 -0.55
C ASP A 127 -11.70 -1.73 -1.50
N VAL A 128 -10.40 -1.73 -1.22
CA VAL A 128 -9.41 -2.45 -2.02
C VAL A 128 -9.68 -3.95 -2.00
N VAL A 129 -10.07 -4.54 -0.88
CA VAL A 129 -10.30 -5.99 -0.82
C VAL A 129 -11.71 -6.41 -1.23
N THR A 130 -12.70 -5.49 -1.21
CA THR A 130 -14.09 -5.82 -1.59
C THR A 130 -14.52 -5.27 -2.94
N ASN A 131 -14.01 -4.11 -3.35
CA ASN A 131 -14.39 -3.39 -4.55
C ASN A 131 -13.20 -2.61 -5.16
N PHE A 132 -12.13 -3.33 -5.53
CA PHE A 132 -10.99 -2.68 -6.19
C PHE A 132 -11.35 -2.03 -7.53
N GLY A 133 -12.39 -2.55 -8.22
CA GLY A 133 -12.91 -1.97 -9.46
C GLY A 133 -13.30 -0.51 -9.29
N GLY A 134 -14.05 -0.17 -8.24
CA GLY A 134 -14.43 1.22 -7.95
C GLY A 134 -13.23 2.15 -7.73
N VAL A 135 -12.15 1.67 -7.11
CA VAL A 135 -10.91 2.46 -6.96
C VAL A 135 -10.30 2.79 -8.32
N ILE A 136 -10.32 1.84 -9.27
CA ILE A 136 -9.82 2.05 -10.63
C ILE A 136 -10.72 2.99 -11.44
N GLU A 137 -12.04 2.94 -11.23
CA GLU A 137 -12.98 3.89 -11.83
C GLU A 137 -12.68 5.32 -11.37
N THR A 138 -12.48 5.55 -10.07
CA THR A 138 -12.06 6.86 -9.55
C THR A 138 -10.70 7.33 -10.12
N VAL A 139 -9.77 6.39 -10.38
CA VAL A 139 -8.51 6.71 -11.06
C VAL A 139 -8.75 7.17 -12.49
N ASN A 140 -9.58 6.45 -13.23
CA ASN A 140 -9.94 6.80 -14.61
C ASN A 140 -10.59 8.19 -14.70
N GLU A 141 -11.55 8.47 -13.82
CA GLU A 141 -12.20 9.78 -13.73
C GLU A 141 -11.20 10.90 -13.43
N ARG A 142 -10.33 10.71 -12.44
CA ARG A 142 -9.41 11.75 -11.99
C ARG A 142 -8.28 12.03 -12.98
N PHE A 143 -7.75 11.00 -13.62
CA PHE A 143 -6.55 11.09 -14.45
C PHE A 143 -6.83 11.01 -15.96
N GLY A 144 -8.09 10.82 -16.36
CA GLY A 144 -8.47 10.65 -17.76
C GLY A 144 -7.93 9.37 -18.38
N THR A 145 -7.74 8.31 -17.58
CA THR A 145 -7.29 7.00 -18.04
C THR A 145 -8.46 6.10 -18.41
N SER A 146 -8.16 4.96 -19.04
CA SER A 146 -9.17 3.98 -19.48
C SER A 146 -8.81 2.56 -19.03
N PHE A 147 -8.32 2.41 -17.80
CA PHE A 147 -8.00 1.10 -17.23
C PHE A 147 -9.27 0.27 -17.05
N ALA A 148 -9.19 -1.03 -17.33
CA ALA A 148 -10.26 -1.97 -17.06
C ALA A 148 -10.41 -2.15 -15.54
N PRO A 149 -11.60 -1.90 -14.96
CA PRO A 149 -11.86 -2.14 -13.54
C PRO A 149 -11.77 -3.64 -13.20
N TYR A 150 -11.26 -3.95 -12.01
CA TYR A 150 -11.22 -5.33 -11.51
C TYR A 150 -12.62 -5.84 -11.15
N ARG A 151 -12.94 -7.05 -11.63
CA ARG A 151 -14.18 -7.75 -11.31
C ARG A 151 -13.88 -8.97 -10.45
N PRO A 152 -14.44 -9.09 -9.23
CA PRO A 152 -14.21 -10.23 -8.34
C PRO A 152 -15.06 -11.44 -8.78
N THR A 153 -14.76 -12.00 -9.95
CA THR A 153 -15.27 -13.32 -10.34
C THR A 153 -14.46 -14.41 -9.63
N GLN A 154 -15.03 -15.59 -9.45
CA GLN A 154 -14.33 -16.71 -8.81
C GLN A 154 -12.97 -17.02 -9.49
N GLU A 155 -12.92 -16.93 -10.82
CA GLU A 155 -11.69 -17.09 -11.61
C GLU A 155 -10.66 -16.00 -11.30
N ASN A 156 -11.08 -14.73 -11.29
CA ASN A 156 -10.20 -13.60 -11.01
C ASN A 156 -9.72 -13.59 -9.56
N GLU A 157 -10.53 -14.04 -8.60
CA GLU A 157 -10.13 -14.18 -7.20
C GLU A 157 -9.08 -15.27 -7.03
N ALA A 158 -9.27 -16.43 -7.69
CA ALA A 158 -8.29 -17.51 -7.70
C ALA A 158 -6.96 -17.05 -8.32
N ALA A 159 -7.01 -16.42 -9.50
CA ALA A 159 -5.83 -15.86 -10.16
C ALA A 159 -5.14 -14.79 -9.31
N ALA A 160 -5.90 -13.91 -8.64
CA ALA A 160 -5.34 -12.89 -7.76
C ALA A 160 -4.64 -13.53 -6.55
N PHE A 161 -5.22 -14.57 -5.98
CA PHE A 161 -4.62 -15.30 -4.87
C PHE A 161 -3.28 -15.95 -5.27
N GLU A 162 -3.24 -16.64 -6.41
CA GLU A 162 -2.02 -17.25 -6.94
C GLU A 162 -0.93 -16.21 -7.21
N LEU A 163 -1.28 -15.10 -7.85
CA LEU A 163 -0.33 -14.03 -8.15
C LEU A 163 0.18 -13.34 -6.88
N VAL A 164 -0.69 -13.15 -5.88
CA VAL A 164 -0.28 -12.61 -4.58
C VAL A 164 0.71 -13.53 -3.87
N GLU A 165 0.48 -14.85 -3.88
CA GLU A 165 1.40 -15.82 -3.29
C GLU A 165 2.77 -15.80 -4.00
N GLU A 166 2.78 -15.75 -5.33
CA GLU A 166 4.02 -15.66 -6.12
C GLU A 166 4.79 -14.35 -5.85
N MET A 167 4.11 -13.20 -5.86
CA MET A 167 4.73 -11.92 -5.54
C MET A 167 5.29 -11.88 -4.11
N ASN A 168 4.58 -12.44 -3.13
CA ASN A 168 5.08 -12.54 -1.77
C ASN A 168 6.36 -13.41 -1.70
N ARG A 169 6.42 -14.52 -2.44
CA ARG A 169 7.59 -15.40 -2.50
C ARG A 169 8.82 -14.68 -3.04
N LEU A 170 8.65 -13.92 -4.12
CA LEU A 170 9.72 -13.12 -4.74
C LEU A 170 10.20 -11.99 -3.82
N GLU A 171 9.28 -11.29 -3.16
CA GLU A 171 9.61 -10.23 -2.20
C GLU A 171 10.38 -10.74 -0.98
N CYS A 172 10.18 -12.00 -0.60
CA CYS A 172 10.84 -12.64 0.53
C CYS A 172 12.09 -13.45 0.15
N ARG A 173 12.62 -13.27 -1.07
CA ARG A 173 13.81 -13.99 -1.57
C ARG A 173 13.71 -15.52 -1.46
N GLY A 174 12.52 -16.07 -1.63
CA GLY A 174 12.31 -17.53 -1.62
C GLY A 174 12.24 -18.17 -0.23
N GLU A 175 12.32 -17.42 0.87
CA GLU A 175 11.98 -17.96 2.18
C GLU A 175 10.46 -18.13 2.29
N VAL A 176 9.99 -19.38 2.21
CA VAL A 176 8.66 -19.75 2.69
C VAL A 176 8.72 -19.70 4.22
N ILE A 177 8.66 -18.50 4.79
CA ILE A 177 8.45 -18.37 6.23
C ILE A 177 6.98 -18.77 6.43
N GLU A 178 6.68 -19.82 7.21
CA GLU A 178 5.32 -20.33 7.48
C GLU A 178 4.29 -19.24 7.85
N THR A 179 4.75 -18.05 8.27
CA THR A 179 3.96 -16.83 8.47
C THR A 179 3.43 -16.17 7.16
N HIS A 180 3.78 -16.70 5.99
CA HIS A 180 3.49 -16.11 4.67
C HIS A 180 2.31 -16.75 3.95
N VAL A 181 1.91 -17.97 4.31
CA VAL A 181 0.69 -18.58 3.78
C VAL A 181 -0.49 -17.75 4.26
N GLY A 182 -1.39 -17.33 3.35
CA GLY A 182 -2.62 -16.58 3.66
C GLY A 182 -3.57 -17.23 4.69
N ARG A 183 -3.24 -18.39 5.25
CA ARG A 183 -4.01 -19.03 6.33
C ARG A 183 -3.77 -18.31 7.66
N PRO A 184 -4.82 -17.83 8.35
CA PRO A 184 -4.71 -17.40 9.74
C PRO A 184 -4.18 -18.57 10.58
N SER A 185 -2.92 -18.53 11.00
CA SER A 185 -2.44 -19.47 12.01
C SER A 185 -2.81 -18.95 13.40
N ALA A 186 -3.18 -19.84 14.31
CA ALA A 186 -3.49 -19.47 15.70
C ALA A 186 -2.33 -18.66 16.32
N HIS A 187 -1.09 -19.03 16.01
CA HIS A 187 0.12 -18.32 16.40
C HIS A 187 0.17 -16.87 15.87
N ARG A 188 -0.25 -16.61 14.63
CA ARG A 188 -0.30 -15.25 14.06
C ARG A 188 -1.34 -14.38 14.74
N GLU A 189 -2.52 -14.92 15.01
CA GLU A 189 -3.58 -14.19 15.72
C GLU A 189 -3.19 -13.90 17.16
N GLN A 190 -2.54 -14.85 17.84
CA GLN A 190 -1.96 -14.62 19.15
C GLN A 190 -0.92 -13.49 19.13
N ARG A 191 0.04 -13.53 18.18
CA ARG A 191 1.05 -12.48 18.04
C ARG A 191 0.42 -11.10 17.83
N LYS A 192 -0.59 -11.01 16.96
CA LYS A 192 -1.34 -9.75 16.74
C LYS A 192 -2.01 -9.27 18.02
N ALA A 193 -2.63 -10.17 18.78
CA ALA A 193 -3.26 -9.81 20.05
C ALA A 193 -2.24 -9.26 21.06
N GLU A 194 -1.06 -9.87 21.14
CA GLU A 194 0.06 -9.38 21.96
C GLU A 194 0.52 -7.99 21.51
N ILE A 195 0.74 -7.79 20.20
CA ILE A 195 1.12 -6.49 19.64
C ILE A 195 0.07 -5.42 19.95
N ARG A 196 -1.22 -5.73 19.80
CA ARG A 196 -2.30 -4.80 20.14
C ARG A 196 -2.28 -4.40 21.61
N LYS A 197 -1.99 -5.33 22.53
CA LYS A 197 -1.80 -5.00 23.95
C LYS A 197 -0.62 -4.05 24.16
N LEU A 198 0.50 -4.27 23.45
CA LEU A 198 1.68 -3.39 23.52
C LEU A 198 1.37 -1.97 22.98
N MET A 199 0.45 -1.85 22.02
CA MET A 199 0.00 -0.55 21.51
C MET A 199 -0.80 0.26 22.52
N GLN A 200 -1.40 -0.37 23.54
CA GLN A 200 -2.14 0.32 24.60
C GLN A 200 -1.25 0.97 25.67
N ARG A 201 0.08 0.81 25.58
CA ARG A 201 1.01 1.50 26.49
C ARG A 201 0.96 3.01 26.23
N PRO A 202 1.04 3.88 27.26
CA PRO A 202 0.75 5.32 27.12
C PRO A 202 1.45 6.02 25.95
N ARG A 203 2.76 5.81 25.80
CA ARG A 203 3.55 6.41 24.72
C ARG A 203 3.11 5.92 23.33
N THR A 204 2.91 4.62 23.18
CA THR A 204 2.50 4.02 21.91
C THR A 204 1.07 4.39 21.57
N LEU A 205 0.18 4.46 22.58
CA LEU A 205 -1.21 4.83 22.44
C LEU A 205 -1.35 6.25 21.90
N GLN A 206 -0.53 7.19 22.37
CA GLN A 206 -0.51 8.55 21.83
C GLN A 206 -0.17 8.57 20.34
N ARG A 207 0.79 7.75 19.88
CA ARG A 207 1.12 7.65 18.46
C ARG A 207 0.03 6.96 17.66
N LEU A 208 -0.60 5.93 18.23
CA LEU A 208 -1.70 5.23 17.60
C LEU A 208 -2.85 6.21 17.35
N GLN A 209 -3.22 7.03 18.33
CA GLN A 209 -4.24 8.08 18.17
C GLN A 209 -3.87 9.05 17.05
N GLN A 210 -2.63 9.53 16.99
CA GLN A 210 -2.18 10.39 15.89
C GLN A 210 -2.28 9.72 14.52
N ALA A 211 -2.06 8.40 14.46
CA ALA A 211 -2.17 7.64 13.23
C ALA A 211 -3.64 7.40 12.84
N ASP A 212 -4.52 7.21 13.82
CA ASP A 212 -5.97 7.08 13.63
C ASP A 212 -6.58 8.41 13.14
N ASP A 213 -6.17 9.54 13.72
CA ASP A 213 -6.61 10.87 13.27
C ASP A 213 -6.16 11.17 11.83
N LEU A 214 -4.96 10.70 11.45
CA LEU A 214 -4.46 10.82 10.09
C LEU A 214 -5.19 9.87 9.14
N PHE A 215 -5.47 8.64 9.57
CA PHE A 215 -6.28 7.69 8.81
C PHE A 215 -7.67 8.26 8.51
N ALA A 216 -8.33 8.87 9.50
CA ALA A 216 -9.63 9.51 9.33
C ALA A 216 -9.60 10.58 8.23
N GLN A 217 -8.56 11.44 8.21
CA GLN A 217 -8.41 12.45 7.16
C GLN A 217 -8.30 11.83 5.75
N TYR A 218 -7.58 10.71 5.60
CA TYR A 218 -7.51 9.98 4.34
C TYR A 218 -8.84 9.34 3.97
N ALA A 219 -9.57 8.78 4.94
CA ALA A 219 -10.89 8.19 4.73
C ALA A 219 -11.92 9.22 4.28
N ASP A 220 -12.01 10.36 4.96
CA ASP A 220 -12.89 11.47 4.58
C ASP A 220 -12.61 11.93 3.14
N ARG A 221 -11.33 11.97 2.77
CA ARG A 221 -10.93 12.31 1.40
C ARG A 221 -11.41 11.27 0.39
N ALA A 222 -11.27 9.98 0.69
CA ALA A 222 -11.73 8.91 -0.20
C ALA A 222 -13.24 9.03 -0.48
N THR A 223 -14.04 9.29 0.56
CA THR A 223 -15.49 9.48 0.43
C THR A 223 -15.87 10.76 -0.32
N THR A 224 -15.14 11.86 -0.11
CA THR A 224 -15.39 13.12 -0.81
C THR A 224 -15.11 13.00 -2.31
N SER A 225 -14.08 12.24 -2.71
CA SER A 225 -13.81 11.95 -4.12
C SER A 225 -14.87 11.08 -4.80
N MET A 226 -15.66 10.30 -4.04
CA MET A 226 -16.73 9.47 -4.59
C MET A 226 -18.09 10.19 -4.70
N SER A 227 -18.26 11.33 -4.03
CA SER A 227 -19.53 12.08 -3.98
C SER A 227 -19.55 13.32 -4.90
N GLN A 228 -18.43 13.61 -5.57
CA GLN A 228 -18.34 14.65 -6.61
C GLN A 228 -18.32 14.07 -8.03
N SER A 229 -18.51 12.74 -8.16
CA SER A 229 -18.67 12.00 -9.41
C SER A 229 -20.14 11.86 -9.78
#